data_AF-A0A7S3ZTY0-F1
#
_entry.id   AF-A0A7S3ZTY0-F1
#
_cell.length_a   1.000
_cell.length_b   1.000
_cell.length_c   1.000
_cell.angle_alpha   90.00
_cell.angle_beta   90.00
_cell.angle_gamma   90.00
#
_symmetry.space_group_name_H-M   'P 1'
#
loop_
_entity.id
_entity.type
_entity.pdbx_description
1 polymer ?
#
loop_
_entity_poly.entity_id
_entity_poly.type
_entity_poly.pdbx_seq_one_letter_code
_entity_poly.pdbx_strand_id
1 'polypeptide(L)'
;LQYLLVPARLEAALAELDTDRSGEVDLPEWEAAIESALKNKLEAKKKAREAAAAAAQREIAEFTAHFMEAAQRCFELIDKDGGGSLSIDEIVDAVKNNAEVIKFISNCGDDNLMFLLHPPRLKKALHFLDTDQSGEIDKEEWDEAISRGLAKRLEQLAAERERRERAAAAADEEFSAGFLNAARDVFIMMDKDDSGTLTKEEILHAVKNEDEVQKFLISCGNQNLSDLMVPSKLEKTLAELDTDKSGEVDLPEWEAAIAQALANKLEQRAKDRAEAAAKARAENEAFTKEFLNKAREVFELIDKDDSGSLAIDEITTAVKSDKVVKDFLKTCGDETLMFLLQPKRLDHALRELDTDGSGEVDIDEWEEAIRRGLSKRLEQLADERERRERAAAAEDEAFSAEFLFAARKVFMMIDEDDSGTLTKDEITTAVKANKEVIDFLVNCGNPNLQYLLVPARLESALVQMDTDRDGHIDEGEWEEAIEVALSNKLADRAAKRE
;
A
#
# COMPACT_ATOMS: atom_id res chain seq x y z
N LEU A 1 -12.04 -13.10 28.38
CA LEU A 1 -11.68 -11.76 28.91
C LEU A 1 -12.37 -10.62 28.16
N GLN A 2 -12.34 -10.53 26.82
CA GLN A 2 -13.11 -9.50 26.10
C GLN A 2 -14.63 -9.65 26.30
N TYR A 3 -15.12 -10.88 26.49
CA TYR A 3 -16.52 -11.19 26.81
C TYR A 3 -17.05 -10.60 28.13
N LEU A 4 -16.17 -10.15 29.03
CA LEU A 4 -16.57 -9.43 30.25
C LEU A 4 -17.10 -8.02 29.96
N LEU A 5 -16.85 -7.51 28.75
CA LEU A 5 -17.30 -6.19 28.30
C LEU A 5 -18.68 -6.22 27.65
N VAL A 6 -19.26 -7.42 27.45
CA VAL A 6 -20.60 -7.60 26.90
C VAL A 6 -21.54 -7.89 28.07
N PRO A 7 -22.41 -6.95 28.49
CA PRO A 7 -23.24 -7.11 29.69
C PRO A 7 -24.06 -8.41 29.72
N ALA A 8 -24.62 -8.79 28.56
CA ALA A 8 -25.39 -10.01 28.34
C ALA A 8 -24.60 -11.30 28.58
N ARG A 9 -23.30 -11.31 28.23
CA ARG A 9 -22.41 -12.46 28.38
C ARG A 9 -21.61 -12.43 29.67
N LEU A 10 -21.81 -11.44 30.53
CA LEU A 10 -21.02 -11.30 31.75
C LEU A 10 -21.15 -12.57 32.61
N GLU A 11 -22.37 -13.08 32.82
CA GLU A 11 -22.57 -14.29 33.63
C GLU A 11 -21.99 -15.56 32.97
N ALA A 12 -22.17 -15.73 31.66
CA ALA A 12 -21.61 -16.87 30.92
C ALA A 12 -20.07 -16.83 30.86
N ALA A 13 -19.50 -15.66 30.62
CA ALA A 13 -18.06 -15.44 30.60
C ALA A 13 -17.43 -15.62 31.99
N LEU A 14 -18.14 -15.22 33.05
CA LEU A 14 -17.72 -15.51 34.42
C LEU A 14 -17.81 -17.02 34.72
N ALA A 15 -18.83 -17.72 34.23
CA ALA A 15 -18.97 -19.17 34.37
C ALA A 15 -17.91 -19.96 33.58
N GLU A 16 -17.44 -19.45 32.43
CA GLU A 16 -16.31 -20.04 31.70
C GLU A 16 -14.96 -19.80 32.39
N LEU A 17 -14.82 -18.66 33.08
CA LEU A 17 -13.64 -18.36 33.90
C LEU A 17 -13.61 -19.21 35.18
N ASP A 18 -14.78 -19.47 35.77
CA ASP A 18 -15.00 -20.35 36.92
C ASP A 18 -14.87 -21.84 36.54
N THR A 19 -13.64 -22.26 36.27
CA THR A 19 -13.30 -23.63 35.86
C THR A 19 -13.62 -24.67 36.92
N ASP A 20 -13.60 -24.32 38.21
CA ASP A 20 -13.94 -25.22 39.30
C ASP A 20 -15.44 -25.23 39.66
N ARG A 21 -16.22 -24.33 39.03
CA ARG A 21 -17.67 -24.17 39.20
C ARG A 21 -18.06 -23.82 40.64
N SER A 22 -17.21 -23.10 41.35
CA SER A 22 -17.45 -22.63 42.71
C SER A 22 -18.47 -21.49 42.78
N GLY A 23 -18.74 -20.83 41.65
CA GLY A 23 -19.55 -19.61 41.54
C GLY A 23 -18.75 -18.33 41.80
N GLU A 24 -17.44 -18.41 42.01
CA GLU A 24 -16.53 -17.27 42.19
C GLU A 24 -15.34 -17.43 41.25
N VAL A 25 -14.99 -16.40 40.47
CA VAL A 25 -13.75 -16.43 39.68
C VAL A 25 -12.58 -16.12 40.61
N ASP A 26 -11.77 -17.13 40.90
CA ASP A 26 -10.62 -16.98 41.77
C ASP A 26 -9.39 -16.42 41.01
N LEU A 27 -8.36 -16.06 41.78
CA LEU A 27 -7.14 -15.49 41.21
C LEU A 27 -6.40 -16.48 40.28
N PRO A 28 -6.23 -17.77 40.64
CA PRO A 28 -5.74 -18.81 39.73
C PRO A 28 -6.50 -18.91 38.39
N GLU A 29 -7.83 -18.86 38.42
CA GLU A 29 -8.70 -18.93 37.25
C GLU A 29 -8.54 -17.72 36.34
N TRP A 30 -8.49 -16.54 36.94
CA TRP A 30 -8.20 -15.30 36.25
C TRP A 30 -6.79 -15.29 35.63
N GLU A 31 -5.78 -15.75 36.37
CA GLU A 31 -4.40 -15.87 35.88
C GLU A 31 -4.29 -16.86 34.71
N ALA A 32 -4.99 -18.00 34.78
CA ALA A 32 -5.02 -18.99 33.70
C ALA A 32 -5.65 -18.43 32.42
N ALA A 33 -6.72 -17.65 32.54
CA ALA A 33 -7.36 -16.98 31.40
C ALA A 33 -6.43 -15.94 30.75
N ILE A 34 -5.70 -15.15 31.56
CA ILE A 34 -4.69 -14.22 31.07
C ILE A 34 -3.53 -14.97 30.40
N GLU A 35 -3.04 -16.06 31.00
CA GLU A 35 -1.94 -16.85 30.46
C GLU A 35 -2.29 -17.46 29.10
N SER A 36 -3.51 -18.00 28.97
CA SER A 36 -4.03 -18.52 27.71
C SER A 36 -4.11 -17.43 26.62
N ALA A 37 -4.68 -16.27 26.95
CA ALA A 37 -4.76 -15.14 26.04
C ALA A 37 -3.36 -14.62 25.63
N LEU A 38 -2.43 -14.55 26.57
CA LEU A 38 -1.05 -14.15 26.32
C LEU A 38 -0.34 -15.15 25.42
N LYS A 39 -0.50 -16.45 25.66
CA LYS A 39 0.08 -17.52 24.84
C LYS A 39 -0.39 -17.41 23.39
N ASN A 40 -1.69 -17.27 23.16
CA ASN A 40 -2.24 -17.10 21.81
C ASN A 40 -1.68 -15.86 21.11
N LYS A 41 -1.58 -14.72 21.83
CA LYS A 41 -0.98 -13.48 21.30
C LYS A 41 0.50 -13.64 20.98
N LEU A 42 1.26 -14.36 21.81
CA LEU A 42 2.68 -14.63 21.58
C LEU A 42 2.89 -15.58 20.40
N GLU A 43 2.06 -16.61 20.24
CA GLU A 43 2.10 -17.52 19.10
C GLU A 43 1.78 -16.79 17.78
N ALA A 44 0.74 -15.95 17.77
CA ALA A 44 0.42 -15.10 16.62
C ALA A 44 1.57 -14.16 16.26
N LYS A 45 2.15 -13.47 17.24
CA LYS A 45 3.34 -12.61 17.03
C LYS A 45 4.54 -13.40 16.52
N LYS A 46 4.76 -14.62 17.00
CA LYS A 46 5.84 -15.49 16.54
C LYS A 46 5.65 -15.86 15.07
N LYS A 47 4.47 -16.34 14.68
CA LYS A 47 4.15 -16.67 13.28
C LYS A 47 4.34 -15.46 12.36
N ALA A 48 3.85 -14.29 12.77
CA ALA A 48 4.03 -13.05 12.02
C ALA A 48 5.51 -12.69 11.85
N ARG A 49 6.33 -12.82 12.91
CA ARG A 49 7.77 -12.57 12.85
C ARG A 49 8.51 -13.55 11.93
N GLU A 50 8.15 -14.83 11.98
CA GLU A 50 8.75 -15.86 11.12
C GLU A 50 8.39 -15.63 9.65
N ALA A 51 7.14 -15.30 9.35
CA ALA A 51 6.70 -14.95 7.99
C ALA A 51 7.43 -13.69 7.47
N ALA A 52 7.52 -12.63 8.29
CA ALA A 52 8.26 -11.42 7.95
C ALA A 52 9.75 -11.70 7.72
N ALA A 53 10.39 -12.52 8.57
CA ALA A 53 11.79 -12.90 8.40
C ALA A 53 12.02 -13.73 7.12
N ALA A 54 11.11 -14.63 6.77
CA ALA A 54 11.19 -15.39 5.53
C ALA A 54 11.02 -14.50 4.30
N ALA A 55 10.08 -13.53 4.33
CA ALA A 55 9.91 -12.55 3.27
C ALA A 55 11.15 -11.65 3.12
N ALA A 56 11.71 -11.18 4.24
CA ALA A 56 12.97 -10.44 4.29
C ALA A 56 14.09 -11.15 3.53
N GLN A 57 14.25 -12.43 3.84
CA GLN A 57 15.36 -13.22 3.34
C GLN A 57 15.23 -13.43 1.83
N ARG A 58 14.00 -13.59 1.32
CA ARG A 58 13.74 -13.66 -0.12
C ARG A 58 14.06 -12.33 -0.82
N GLU A 59 13.55 -11.22 -0.29
CA GLU A 59 13.79 -9.88 -0.86
C GLU A 59 15.29 -9.54 -0.87
N ILE A 60 16.01 -9.81 0.22
CA ILE A 60 17.46 -9.62 0.30
C ILE A 60 18.18 -10.52 -0.70
N ALA A 61 17.80 -11.80 -0.82
CA ALA A 61 18.45 -12.73 -1.74
C ALA A 61 18.23 -12.33 -3.20
N GLU A 62 17.00 -11.96 -3.58
CA GLU A 62 16.66 -11.48 -4.93
C GLU A 62 17.39 -10.17 -5.27
N PHE A 63 17.37 -9.21 -4.35
CA PHE A 63 18.10 -7.95 -4.51
C PHE A 63 19.61 -8.19 -4.65
N THR A 64 20.19 -9.01 -3.78
CA THR A 64 21.62 -9.33 -3.80
C THR A 64 22.00 -10.03 -5.11
N ALA A 65 21.22 -11.02 -5.56
CA ALA A 65 21.48 -11.73 -6.81
C ALA A 65 21.45 -10.78 -8.01
N HIS A 66 20.41 -9.95 -8.12
CA HIS A 66 20.28 -8.97 -9.20
C HIS A 66 21.40 -7.91 -9.15
N PHE A 67 21.78 -7.47 -7.96
CA PHE A 67 22.86 -6.50 -7.78
C PHE A 67 24.22 -7.08 -8.20
N MET A 68 24.54 -8.31 -7.79
CA MET A 68 25.79 -8.98 -8.16
C MET A 68 25.86 -9.29 -9.65
N GLU A 69 24.74 -9.69 -10.27
CA GLU A 69 24.67 -9.88 -11.73
C GLU A 69 24.93 -8.58 -12.49
N ALA A 70 24.31 -7.47 -12.05
CA ALA A 70 24.54 -6.16 -12.64
C ALA A 70 25.98 -5.66 -12.43
N ALA A 71 26.57 -5.93 -11.26
CA ALA A 71 27.96 -5.58 -10.95
C ALA A 71 28.95 -6.34 -11.83
N GLN A 72 28.75 -7.65 -11.98
CA GLN A 72 29.58 -8.49 -12.84
C GLN A 72 29.48 -8.06 -14.31
N ARG A 73 28.25 -7.85 -14.80
CA ARG A 73 28.05 -7.35 -16.16
C ARG A 73 28.67 -5.97 -16.37
N CYS A 74 28.62 -5.10 -15.37
CA CYS A 74 29.29 -3.81 -15.42
C CYS A 74 30.81 -3.97 -15.56
N PHE A 75 31.44 -4.87 -14.79
CA PHE A 75 32.87 -5.18 -14.93
C PHE A 75 33.21 -5.67 -16.33
N GLU A 76 32.47 -6.66 -16.85
CA GLU A 76 32.67 -7.23 -18.19
C GLU A 76 32.48 -6.20 -19.33
N LEU A 77 31.67 -5.17 -19.11
CA LEU A 77 31.47 -4.10 -20.08
C LEU A 77 32.59 -3.05 -20.07
N ILE A 78 33.33 -2.95 -18.96
CA ILE A 78 34.48 -2.07 -18.82
C ILE A 78 35.74 -2.79 -19.32
N ASP A 79 35.95 -4.05 -18.90
CA ASP A 79 37.06 -4.92 -19.32
C ASP A 79 36.94 -5.32 -20.80
N LYS A 80 37.45 -4.48 -21.70
CA LYS A 80 37.29 -4.68 -23.15
C LYS A 80 38.32 -5.64 -23.70
N ASP A 81 39.50 -5.70 -23.08
CA ASP A 81 40.57 -6.58 -23.51
C ASP A 81 40.49 -8.00 -22.90
N GLY A 82 39.63 -8.19 -21.88
CA GLY A 82 39.42 -9.46 -21.21
C GLY A 82 40.60 -9.85 -20.31
N GLY A 83 41.41 -8.87 -19.90
CA GLY A 83 42.59 -9.02 -19.07
C GLY A 83 42.26 -9.36 -17.62
N GLY A 84 41.03 -9.10 -17.17
CA GLY A 84 40.60 -9.30 -15.79
C GLY A 84 41.02 -8.19 -14.83
N SER A 85 41.55 -7.08 -15.35
CA SER A 85 41.81 -5.82 -14.66
C SER A 85 41.25 -4.68 -15.50
N LEU A 86 40.84 -3.59 -14.86
CA LEU A 86 40.25 -2.42 -15.51
C LEU A 86 41.30 -1.32 -15.61
N SER A 87 41.73 -1.02 -16.82
CA SER A 87 42.62 0.11 -17.06
C SER A 87 41.88 1.46 -16.93
N ILE A 88 42.63 2.53 -16.63
CA ILE A 88 42.07 3.88 -16.54
C ILE A 88 41.35 4.29 -17.83
N ASP A 89 41.91 3.95 -19.00
CA ASP A 89 41.33 4.31 -20.29
C ASP A 89 40.02 3.56 -20.56
N GLU A 90 39.92 2.28 -20.15
CA GLU A 90 38.69 1.49 -20.23
C GLU A 90 37.59 2.07 -19.35
N ILE A 91 37.93 2.40 -18.10
CA ILE A 91 36.98 3.02 -17.16
C ILE A 91 36.49 4.35 -17.73
N VAL A 92 37.41 5.21 -18.22
CA VAL A 92 37.08 6.51 -18.82
C VAL A 92 36.17 6.37 -20.04
N ASP A 93 36.44 5.41 -20.92
CA ASP A 93 35.60 5.17 -22.10
C ASP A 93 34.21 4.66 -21.69
N ALA A 94 34.15 3.71 -20.76
CA ALA A 94 32.91 3.10 -20.31
C ALA A 94 31.99 4.10 -19.58
N VAL A 95 32.53 4.90 -18.68
CA VAL A 95 31.75 5.93 -17.93
C VAL A 95 31.27 7.07 -18.82
N LYS A 96 31.85 7.26 -20.02
CA LYS A 96 31.40 8.26 -21.00
C LYS A 96 30.43 7.71 -22.02
N ASN A 97 30.66 6.48 -22.47
CA ASN A 97 30.04 5.96 -23.69
C ASN A 97 29.12 4.76 -23.46
N ASN A 98 29.10 4.15 -22.28
CA ASN A 98 28.28 2.98 -21.99
C ASN A 98 27.13 3.29 -21.01
N ALA A 99 25.92 3.38 -21.55
CA ALA A 99 24.71 3.70 -20.76
C ALA A 99 24.40 2.68 -19.65
N GLU A 100 24.77 1.41 -19.82
CA GLU A 100 24.54 0.35 -18.83
C GLU A 100 25.51 0.49 -17.64
N VAL A 101 26.79 0.75 -17.94
CA VAL A 101 27.82 1.06 -16.94
C VAL A 101 27.44 2.33 -16.16
N ILE A 102 27.05 3.40 -16.86
CA ILE A 102 26.60 4.65 -16.23
C ILE A 102 25.41 4.40 -15.30
N LYS A 103 24.42 3.63 -15.75
CA LYS A 103 23.23 3.31 -14.96
C LYS A 103 23.59 2.58 -13.67
N PHE A 104 24.43 1.56 -13.75
CA PHE A 104 24.86 0.80 -12.58
C PHE A 104 25.69 1.65 -11.62
N ILE A 105 26.75 2.29 -12.12
CA ILE A 105 27.69 3.07 -11.30
C ILE A 105 26.98 4.23 -10.60
N SER A 106 26.00 4.89 -11.24
CA SER A 106 25.29 6.02 -10.65
C SER A 106 24.52 5.70 -9.36
N ASN A 107 24.29 4.41 -9.09
CA ASN A 107 23.37 3.96 -8.06
C ASN A 107 23.88 2.70 -7.32
N CYS A 108 25.16 2.34 -7.45
CA CYS A 108 25.72 1.13 -6.84
C CYS A 108 25.90 1.24 -5.32
N GLY A 109 25.88 2.46 -4.76
CA GLY A 109 25.97 2.72 -3.33
C GLY A 109 27.40 2.89 -2.78
N ASP A 110 28.43 2.60 -3.57
CA ASP A 110 29.82 2.97 -3.23
C ASP A 110 30.12 4.36 -3.80
N ASP A 111 30.56 5.27 -2.94
CA ASP A 111 30.75 6.66 -3.32
C ASP A 111 31.91 6.81 -4.34
N ASN A 112 32.97 6.00 -4.25
CA ASN A 112 34.12 6.09 -5.17
C ASN A 112 33.80 5.54 -6.56
N LEU A 113 33.04 4.44 -6.65
CA LEU A 113 32.52 3.99 -7.94
C LEU A 113 31.64 5.07 -8.56
N MET A 114 30.68 5.62 -7.80
CA MET A 114 29.82 6.70 -8.28
C MET A 114 30.64 7.90 -8.81
N PHE A 115 31.73 8.26 -8.12
CA PHE A 115 32.64 9.33 -8.52
C PHE A 115 33.37 9.11 -9.85
N LEU A 116 33.42 7.88 -10.39
CA LEU A 116 33.97 7.64 -11.73
C LEU A 116 33.16 8.32 -12.84
N LEU A 117 31.88 8.62 -12.60
CA LEU A 117 31.03 9.38 -13.53
C LEU A 117 31.34 10.89 -13.55
N HIS A 118 32.26 11.34 -12.70
CA HIS A 118 32.54 12.75 -12.49
C HIS A 118 34.00 13.03 -12.92
N PRO A 119 34.22 13.66 -14.10
CA PRO A 119 35.56 13.87 -14.64
C PRO A 119 36.57 14.51 -13.67
N PRO A 120 36.19 15.49 -12.82
CA PRO A 120 37.10 16.07 -11.83
C PRO A 120 37.50 15.08 -10.72
N ARG A 121 36.61 14.17 -10.33
CA ARG A 121 36.84 13.18 -9.26
C ARG A 121 37.48 11.89 -9.72
N LEU A 122 37.39 11.61 -11.01
CA LEU A 122 37.87 10.38 -11.63
C LEU A 122 39.24 9.96 -11.09
N LYS A 123 40.23 10.88 -11.06
CA LYS A 123 41.59 10.54 -10.59
C LYS A 123 41.65 10.16 -9.10
N LYS A 124 40.91 10.86 -8.24
CA LYS A 124 40.88 10.60 -6.79
C LYS A 124 40.12 9.32 -6.49
N ALA A 125 39.03 9.08 -7.20
CA ALA A 125 38.24 7.86 -7.12
C ALA A 125 39.04 6.64 -7.57
N LEU A 126 39.71 6.72 -8.74
CA LEU A 126 40.61 5.68 -9.22
C LEU A 126 41.70 5.36 -8.20
N HIS A 127 42.33 6.37 -7.61
CA HIS A 127 43.37 6.15 -6.58
C HIS A 127 42.84 5.48 -5.31
N PHE A 128 41.57 5.68 -4.95
CA PHE A 128 40.98 5.01 -3.79
C PHE A 128 40.56 3.58 -4.10
N LEU A 129 40.15 3.32 -5.34
CA LEU A 129 39.77 1.99 -5.80
C LEU A 129 41.00 1.10 -6.07
N ASP A 130 42.08 1.69 -6.58
CA ASP A 130 43.41 1.07 -6.78
C ASP A 130 44.20 1.11 -5.46
N THR A 131 43.85 0.18 -4.57
CA THR A 131 44.42 0.01 -3.23
C THR A 131 45.89 -0.40 -3.27
N ASP A 132 46.29 -1.21 -4.25
CA ASP A 132 47.66 -1.70 -4.38
C ASP A 132 48.58 -0.76 -5.19
N GLN A 133 48.00 0.29 -5.78
CA GLN A 133 48.68 1.31 -6.60
C GLN A 133 49.34 0.73 -7.85
N SER A 134 48.78 -0.35 -8.39
CA SER A 134 49.22 -0.96 -9.65
C SER A 134 48.94 -0.07 -10.86
N GLY A 135 47.99 0.86 -10.74
CA GLY A 135 47.51 1.72 -11.82
C GLY A 135 46.35 1.12 -12.62
N GLU A 136 45.88 -0.07 -12.24
CA GLU A 136 44.71 -0.76 -12.77
C GLU A 136 43.81 -1.16 -11.60
N ILE A 137 42.50 -1.36 -11.84
CA ILE A 137 41.59 -1.88 -10.81
C ILE A 137 41.36 -3.36 -11.10
N ASP A 138 41.87 -4.24 -10.24
CA ASP A 138 41.65 -5.68 -10.41
C ASP A 138 40.24 -6.12 -9.97
N LYS A 139 39.97 -7.42 -10.11
CA LYS A 139 38.66 -7.97 -9.74
C LYS A 139 38.42 -7.93 -8.24
N GLU A 140 39.44 -8.17 -7.43
CA GLU A 140 39.36 -8.14 -5.98
C GLU A 140 39.02 -6.73 -5.47
N GLU A 141 39.68 -5.70 -6.00
CA GLU A 141 39.43 -4.29 -5.68
C GLU A 141 38.04 -3.83 -6.10
N TRP A 142 37.60 -4.26 -7.29
CA TRP A 142 36.23 -4.06 -7.74
C TRP A 142 35.22 -4.73 -6.80
N ASP A 143 35.39 -6.01 -6.49
CA ASP A 143 34.48 -6.78 -5.64
C ASP A 143 34.40 -6.20 -4.21
N GLU A 144 35.48 -5.63 -3.69
CA GLU A 144 35.48 -4.90 -2.42
C GLU A 144 34.62 -3.62 -2.49
N ALA A 145 34.74 -2.83 -3.56
CA ALA A 145 33.92 -1.64 -3.76
C ALA A 145 32.43 -2.00 -3.92
N ILE A 146 32.13 -3.05 -4.69
CA ILE A 146 30.79 -3.61 -4.84
C ILE A 146 30.24 -4.08 -3.49
N SER A 147 31.05 -4.73 -2.66
CA SER A 147 30.64 -5.20 -1.33
C SER A 147 30.31 -4.06 -0.38
N ARG A 148 31.08 -2.96 -0.39
CA ARG A 148 30.77 -1.74 0.38
C ARG A 148 29.46 -1.11 -0.07
N GLY A 149 29.28 -0.97 -1.39
CA GLY A 149 28.04 -0.43 -1.97
C GLY A 149 26.83 -1.29 -1.63
N LEU A 150 26.94 -2.61 -1.77
CA LEU A 150 25.91 -3.57 -1.41
C LEU A 150 25.54 -3.48 0.08
N ALA A 151 26.53 -3.41 0.97
CA ALA A 151 26.28 -3.28 2.40
C ALA A 151 25.46 -2.01 2.74
N LYS A 152 25.84 -0.86 2.17
CA LYS A 152 25.11 0.41 2.33
C LYS A 152 23.68 0.30 1.79
N ARG A 153 23.49 -0.39 0.66
CA ARG A 153 22.17 -0.63 0.06
C ARG A 153 21.29 -1.55 0.89
N LEU A 154 21.85 -2.62 1.43
CA LEU A 154 21.13 -3.55 2.29
C LEU A 154 20.73 -2.88 3.61
N GLU A 155 21.58 -2.03 4.18
CA GLU A 155 21.25 -1.24 5.36
C GLU A 155 20.08 -0.28 5.10
N GLN A 156 20.12 0.46 3.98
CA GLN A 156 19.02 1.33 3.55
C GLN A 156 17.72 0.56 3.36
N LEU A 157 17.78 -0.58 2.66
CA LEU A 157 16.63 -1.46 2.41
C LEU A 157 16.06 -2.00 3.72
N ALA A 158 16.91 -2.41 4.66
CA ALA A 158 16.48 -2.89 5.97
C ALA A 158 15.77 -1.80 6.78
N ALA A 159 16.33 -0.59 6.83
CA ALA A 159 15.73 0.53 7.55
C ALA A 159 14.39 0.97 6.93
N GLU A 160 14.31 1.03 5.60
CA GLU A 160 13.07 1.34 4.88
C GLU A 160 12.00 0.28 5.13
N ARG A 161 12.39 -1.00 5.07
CA ARG A 161 11.50 -2.13 5.32
C ARG A 161 10.97 -2.13 6.75
N GLU A 162 11.84 -1.93 7.75
CA GLU A 162 11.41 -1.87 9.16
C GLU A 162 10.38 -0.74 9.37
N ARG A 163 10.66 0.44 8.79
CA ARG A 163 9.73 1.58 8.87
C ARG A 163 8.39 1.25 8.21
N ARG A 164 8.42 0.65 7.01
CA ARG A 164 7.24 0.22 6.25
C ARG A 164 6.42 -0.81 7.02
N GLU A 165 7.05 -1.84 7.56
CA GLU A 165 6.38 -2.90 8.32
C GLU A 165 5.78 -2.38 9.62
N ARG A 166 6.48 -1.49 10.34
CA ARG A 166 5.94 -0.84 11.54
C ARG A 166 4.72 0.02 11.22
N ALA A 167 4.78 0.82 10.17
CA ALA A 167 3.67 1.67 9.74
C ALA A 167 2.46 0.81 9.30
N ALA A 168 2.69 -0.25 8.52
CA ALA A 168 1.64 -1.16 8.09
C ALA A 168 0.98 -1.87 9.28
N ALA A 169 1.78 -2.37 10.23
CA ALA A 169 1.27 -3.03 11.43
C ALA A 169 0.43 -2.08 12.30
N ALA A 170 0.87 -0.84 12.49
CA ALA A 170 0.12 0.16 13.25
C ALA A 170 -1.22 0.50 12.57
N ALA A 171 -1.22 0.68 11.25
CA ALA A 171 -2.43 0.95 10.48
C ALA A 171 -3.41 -0.24 10.49
N ASP A 172 -2.90 -1.48 10.44
CA ASP A 172 -3.73 -2.68 10.51
C ASP A 172 -4.30 -2.90 11.91
N GLU A 173 -3.54 -2.58 12.97
CA GLU A 173 -4.03 -2.62 14.35
C GLU A 173 -5.17 -1.59 14.57
N GLU A 174 -4.99 -0.36 14.09
CA GLU A 174 -6.03 0.68 14.16
C GLU A 174 -7.29 0.28 13.38
N PHE A 175 -7.12 -0.20 12.14
CA PHE A 175 -8.22 -0.70 11.33
C PHE A 175 -8.96 -1.87 12.00
N SER A 176 -8.21 -2.86 12.50
CA SER A 176 -8.77 -4.04 13.16
C SER A 176 -9.57 -3.65 14.40
N ALA A 177 -9.07 -2.71 15.20
CA ALA A 177 -9.78 -2.22 16.38
C ALA A 177 -11.10 -1.54 15.99
N GLY A 178 -11.10 -0.68 14.97
CA GLY A 178 -12.31 -0.04 14.47
C GLY A 178 -13.33 -1.05 13.94
N PHE A 179 -12.88 -2.01 13.13
CA PHE A 179 -13.72 -3.05 12.55
C PHE A 179 -14.35 -3.95 13.62
N LEU A 180 -13.57 -4.41 14.59
CA LEU A 180 -14.07 -5.25 15.69
C LEU A 180 -15.05 -4.51 16.59
N ASN A 181 -14.87 -3.20 16.80
CA ASN A 181 -15.84 -2.40 17.54
C ASN A 181 -17.16 -2.28 16.76
N ALA A 182 -17.12 -1.99 15.46
CA ALA A 182 -18.33 -1.92 14.65
C ALA A 182 -19.08 -3.26 14.62
N ALA A 183 -18.35 -4.38 14.51
CA ALA A 183 -18.91 -5.72 14.58
C ALA A 183 -19.64 -6.02 15.90
N ARG A 184 -19.11 -5.49 17.02
CA ARG A 184 -19.73 -5.62 18.34
C ARG A 184 -20.98 -4.76 18.48
N ASP A 185 -20.92 -3.52 18.02
CA ASP A 185 -22.06 -2.60 18.04
C ASP A 185 -23.23 -3.18 17.23
N VAL A 186 -22.94 -3.83 16.10
CA VAL A 186 -23.92 -4.56 15.29
C VAL A 186 -24.51 -5.74 16.04
N PHE A 187 -23.69 -6.58 16.68
CA PHE A 187 -24.18 -7.70 17.49
C PHE A 187 -25.14 -7.21 18.60
N ILE A 188 -24.74 -6.18 19.35
CA ILE A 188 -25.57 -5.60 20.43
C ILE A 188 -26.84 -4.97 19.87
N MET A 189 -26.80 -4.39 18.67
CA MET A 189 -28.00 -3.83 18.04
C MET A 189 -29.02 -4.90 17.65
N MET A 190 -28.53 -6.10 17.30
CA MET A 190 -29.34 -7.25 16.91
C MET A 190 -29.92 -8.00 18.12
N ASP A 191 -29.12 -8.20 19.17
CA ASP A 191 -29.49 -8.82 20.45
C ASP A 191 -30.42 -7.89 21.25
N LYS A 192 -31.73 -7.96 21.01
CA LYS A 192 -32.70 -7.00 21.57
C LYS A 192 -33.05 -7.31 23.02
N ASP A 193 -32.89 -8.56 23.42
CA ASP A 193 -33.23 -9.03 24.76
C ASP A 193 -32.02 -9.14 25.70
N ASP A 194 -30.84 -8.73 25.24
CA ASP A 194 -29.57 -8.80 25.96
C ASP A 194 -29.30 -10.25 26.45
N SER A 195 -29.70 -11.26 25.67
CA SER A 195 -29.47 -12.68 25.97
C SER A 195 -28.02 -13.10 25.71
N GLY A 196 -27.32 -12.36 24.85
CA GLY A 196 -25.96 -12.67 24.42
C GLY A 196 -25.91 -13.76 23.35
N THR A 197 -27.05 -14.12 22.76
CA THR A 197 -27.19 -14.98 21.59
C THR A 197 -28.11 -14.27 20.58
N LEU A 198 -28.00 -14.63 19.31
CA LEU A 198 -28.83 -14.07 18.25
C LEU A 198 -29.80 -15.13 17.75
N THR A 199 -31.08 -14.91 18.01
CA THR A 199 -32.15 -15.74 17.47
C THR A 199 -32.41 -15.42 15.99
N LYS A 200 -33.04 -16.36 15.28
CA LYS A 200 -33.46 -16.15 13.89
C LYS A 200 -34.35 -14.92 13.73
N GLU A 201 -35.28 -14.72 14.66
CA GLU A 201 -36.22 -13.59 14.66
C GLU A 201 -35.51 -12.24 14.83
N GLU A 202 -34.50 -12.17 15.71
CA GLU A 202 -33.71 -10.97 15.94
C GLU A 202 -32.87 -10.59 14.71
N ILE A 203 -32.21 -11.58 14.11
CA ILE A 203 -31.42 -11.39 12.88
C ILE A 203 -32.33 -10.89 11.76
N LEU A 204 -33.49 -11.53 11.55
CA LEU A 204 -34.48 -11.11 10.57
C LEU A 204 -35.00 -9.69 10.82
N HIS A 205 -35.30 -9.36 12.07
CA HIS A 205 -35.79 -8.03 12.41
C HIS A 205 -34.72 -6.97 12.13
N ALA A 206 -33.48 -7.22 12.52
CA ALA A 206 -32.38 -6.27 12.34
C ALA A 206 -32.01 -6.08 10.86
N VAL A 207 -31.89 -7.18 10.10
CA VAL A 207 -31.67 -7.14 8.65
C VAL A 207 -32.76 -6.35 7.91
N LYS A 208 -34.01 -6.39 8.38
CA LYS A 208 -35.12 -5.67 7.73
C LYS A 208 -35.24 -4.20 8.12
N ASN A 209 -34.83 -3.83 9.33
CA ASN A 209 -35.18 -2.52 9.90
C ASN A 209 -33.99 -1.65 10.29
N GLU A 210 -32.78 -2.20 10.40
CA GLU A 210 -31.61 -1.48 10.91
C GLU A 210 -30.59 -1.26 9.78
N ASP A 211 -30.52 -0.03 9.25
CA ASP A 211 -29.61 0.31 8.15
C ASP A 211 -28.13 0.09 8.53
N GLU A 212 -27.76 0.31 9.79
CA GLU A 212 -26.38 0.10 10.26
C GLU A 212 -25.98 -1.38 10.21
N VAL A 213 -26.90 -2.28 10.60
CA VAL A 213 -26.69 -3.74 10.52
C VAL A 213 -26.56 -4.15 9.05
N GLN A 214 -27.46 -3.70 8.19
CA GLN A 214 -27.40 -4.01 6.75
C GLN A 214 -26.09 -3.53 6.11
N LYS A 215 -25.70 -2.27 6.33
CA LYS A 215 -24.45 -1.71 5.78
C LYS A 215 -23.22 -2.47 6.26
N PHE A 216 -23.19 -2.88 7.53
CA PHE A 216 -22.09 -3.67 8.05
C PHE A 216 -22.05 -5.07 7.43
N LEU A 217 -23.16 -5.81 7.42
CA LEU A 217 -23.22 -7.17 6.86
C LEU A 217 -22.79 -7.19 5.37
N ILE A 218 -23.18 -6.17 4.59
CA ILE A 218 -22.78 -6.02 3.19
C ILE A 218 -21.29 -5.73 3.02
N SER A 219 -20.76 -4.80 3.81
CA SER A 219 -19.40 -4.28 3.60
C SER A 219 -18.33 -5.02 4.39
N CYS A 220 -18.70 -5.97 5.26
CA CYS A 220 -17.74 -6.67 6.14
C CYS A 220 -16.79 -7.61 5.38
N GLY A 221 -17.15 -8.08 4.18
CA GLY A 221 -16.31 -8.94 3.34
C GLY A 221 -16.36 -10.43 3.72
N ASN A 222 -17.45 -10.88 4.33
CA ASN A 222 -17.75 -12.28 4.61
C ASN A 222 -19.10 -12.66 3.99
N GLN A 223 -19.08 -13.67 3.12
CA GLN A 223 -20.28 -14.11 2.38
C GLN A 223 -21.39 -14.63 3.30
N ASN A 224 -21.04 -15.36 4.37
CA ASN A 224 -22.04 -15.91 5.28
C ASN A 224 -22.76 -14.79 6.05
N LEU A 225 -22.05 -13.70 6.36
CA LEU A 225 -22.64 -12.53 7.00
C LEU A 225 -23.48 -11.71 6.02
N SER A 226 -23.06 -11.54 4.77
CA SER A 226 -23.89 -10.87 3.75
C SER A 226 -25.15 -11.68 3.39
N ASP A 227 -25.03 -13.01 3.32
CA ASP A 227 -26.12 -13.94 3.02
C ASP A 227 -27.19 -13.98 4.14
N LEU A 228 -26.89 -13.54 5.37
CA LEU A 228 -27.91 -13.36 6.43
C LEU A 228 -29.02 -12.40 6.03
N MET A 229 -28.74 -11.51 5.07
CA MET A 229 -29.74 -10.59 4.57
C MET A 229 -30.75 -11.23 3.62
N VAL A 230 -30.55 -12.49 3.24
CA VAL A 230 -31.37 -13.16 2.23
C VAL A 230 -32.28 -14.16 2.93
N PRO A 231 -33.60 -13.92 2.94
CA PRO A 231 -34.54 -14.80 3.63
C PRO A 231 -34.44 -16.28 3.24
N SER A 232 -34.15 -16.57 1.97
CA SER A 232 -34.04 -17.94 1.45
C SER A 232 -32.74 -18.65 1.85
N LYS A 233 -31.64 -17.90 2.05
CA LYS A 233 -30.35 -18.44 2.50
C LYS A 233 -30.21 -18.45 4.02
N LEU A 234 -31.01 -17.65 4.72
CA LEU A 234 -30.94 -17.45 6.17
C LEU A 234 -30.79 -18.76 6.95
N GLU A 235 -31.66 -19.75 6.71
CA GLU A 235 -31.60 -21.03 7.43
C GLU A 235 -30.28 -21.76 7.23
N LYS A 236 -29.75 -21.75 6.00
CA LYS A 236 -28.48 -22.39 5.68
C LYS A 236 -27.32 -21.62 6.33
N THR A 237 -27.32 -20.29 6.24
CA THR A 237 -26.28 -19.45 6.84
C THR A 237 -26.27 -19.52 8.36
N LEU A 238 -27.44 -19.55 9.00
CA LEU A 238 -27.56 -19.73 10.44
C LEU A 238 -27.00 -21.09 10.85
N ALA A 239 -27.32 -22.16 10.11
CA ALA A 239 -26.74 -23.47 10.37
C ALA A 239 -25.22 -23.56 10.12
N GLU A 240 -24.65 -22.68 9.30
CA GLU A 240 -23.20 -22.59 9.08
C GLU A 240 -22.50 -21.74 10.15
N LEU A 241 -23.19 -20.75 10.72
CA LEU A 241 -22.70 -19.94 11.85
C LEU A 241 -22.86 -20.67 13.19
N ASP A 242 -23.98 -21.36 13.39
CA ASP A 242 -24.31 -22.20 14.56
C ASP A 242 -23.54 -23.52 14.51
N THR A 243 -22.26 -23.44 14.85
CA THR A 243 -21.31 -24.56 14.85
C THR A 243 -21.64 -25.60 15.92
N ASP A 244 -22.21 -25.19 17.05
CA ASP A 244 -22.56 -26.08 18.16
C ASP A 244 -23.97 -26.68 18.04
N LYS A 245 -24.77 -26.18 17.09
CA LYS A 245 -26.14 -26.60 16.78
C LYS A 245 -27.12 -26.33 17.92
N SER A 246 -26.88 -25.26 18.67
CA SER A 246 -27.76 -24.79 19.74
C SER A 246 -29.08 -24.21 19.19
N GLY A 247 -29.10 -23.80 17.92
CA GLY A 247 -30.22 -23.14 17.27
C GLY A 247 -30.19 -21.61 17.36
N GLU A 248 -29.16 -21.05 17.98
CA GLU A 248 -28.94 -19.61 18.14
C GLU A 248 -27.50 -19.28 17.75
N VAL A 249 -27.24 -18.10 17.15
CA VAL A 249 -25.88 -17.69 16.82
C VAL A 249 -25.26 -17.01 18.02
N ASP A 250 -24.21 -17.62 18.52
CA ASP A 250 -23.55 -17.21 19.74
C ASP A 250 -22.40 -16.21 19.43
N LEU A 251 -21.89 -15.51 20.44
CA LEU A 251 -20.87 -14.47 20.25
C LEU A 251 -19.52 -15.05 19.74
N PRO A 252 -18.97 -16.15 20.28
CA PRO A 252 -17.86 -16.89 19.67
C PRO A 252 -18.06 -17.24 18.19
N GLU A 253 -19.25 -17.69 17.81
CA GLU A 253 -19.61 -18.03 16.43
C GLU A 253 -19.64 -16.80 15.53
N TRP A 254 -20.26 -15.72 16.00
CA TRP A 254 -20.20 -14.41 15.36
C TRP A 254 -18.76 -13.93 15.21
N GLU A 255 -17.95 -13.96 16.28
CA GLU A 255 -16.55 -13.54 16.27
C GLU A 255 -15.71 -14.37 15.31
N ALA A 256 -16.00 -15.66 15.11
CA ALA A 256 -15.32 -16.49 14.12
C ALA A 256 -15.59 -16.00 12.69
N ALA A 257 -16.85 -15.67 12.37
CA ALA A 257 -17.21 -15.09 11.08
C ALA A 257 -16.56 -13.71 10.85
N ILE A 258 -16.54 -12.87 11.90
CA ILE A 258 -15.88 -11.55 11.89
C ILE A 258 -14.36 -11.68 11.75
N ALA A 259 -13.73 -12.67 12.39
CA ALA A 259 -12.30 -12.93 12.26
C ALA A 259 -11.92 -13.31 10.82
N GLN A 260 -12.76 -14.12 10.16
CA GLN A 260 -12.57 -14.45 8.74
C GLN A 260 -12.75 -13.20 7.85
N ALA A 261 -13.76 -12.38 8.13
CA ALA A 261 -14.02 -11.12 7.42
C ALA A 261 -12.82 -10.16 7.55
N LEU A 262 -12.30 -9.99 8.77
CA LEU A 262 -11.13 -9.17 9.07
C LEU A 262 -9.88 -9.70 8.34
N ALA A 263 -9.66 -11.02 8.34
CA ALA A 263 -8.54 -11.64 7.63
C ALA A 263 -8.58 -11.33 6.12
N ASN A 264 -9.75 -11.46 5.48
CA ASN A 264 -9.93 -11.13 4.07
C ASN A 264 -9.63 -9.65 3.79
N LYS A 265 -10.13 -8.74 4.63
CA LYS A 265 -9.85 -7.28 4.47
C LYS A 265 -8.38 -6.94 4.68
N LEU A 266 -7.72 -7.54 5.67
CA LEU A 266 -6.29 -7.32 5.89
C LEU A 266 -5.45 -7.86 4.73
N GLU A 267 -5.83 -8.99 4.14
CA GLU A 267 -5.19 -9.53 2.94
C GLU A 267 -5.34 -8.58 1.75
N GLN A 268 -6.55 -8.07 1.50
CA GLN A 268 -6.78 -7.12 0.42
C GLN A 268 -5.99 -5.82 0.63
N ARG A 269 -6.01 -5.26 1.84
CA ARG A 269 -5.20 -4.08 2.20
C ARG A 269 -3.70 -4.32 2.03
N ALA A 270 -3.22 -5.54 2.30
CA ALA A 270 -1.83 -5.90 2.06
C ALA A 270 -1.49 -5.90 0.55
N LYS A 271 -2.38 -6.42 -0.30
CA LYS A 271 -2.24 -6.37 -1.76
C LYS A 271 -2.23 -4.94 -2.28
N ASP A 272 -3.21 -4.14 -1.88
CA ASP A 272 -3.34 -2.73 -2.31
C ASP A 272 -2.09 -1.91 -1.92
N ARG A 273 -1.55 -2.13 -0.72
CA ARG A 273 -0.30 -1.48 -0.27
C ARG A 273 0.92 -1.93 -1.06
N ALA A 274 1.00 -3.21 -1.42
CA ALA A 274 2.11 -3.72 -2.23
C ALA A 274 2.10 -3.10 -3.63
N GLU A 275 0.92 -2.99 -4.25
CA GLU A 275 0.73 -2.33 -5.55
C GLU A 275 1.05 -0.83 -5.48
N ALA A 276 0.53 -0.13 -4.48
CA ALA A 276 0.82 1.28 -4.25
C ALA A 276 2.32 1.53 -4.01
N ALA A 277 2.99 0.68 -3.22
CA ALA A 277 4.43 0.78 -2.98
C ALA A 277 5.25 0.54 -4.26
N ALA A 278 4.84 -0.41 -5.11
CA ALA A 278 5.48 -0.65 -6.41
C ALA A 278 5.35 0.56 -7.34
N LYS A 279 4.15 1.16 -7.43
CA LYS A 279 3.90 2.39 -8.20
C LYS A 279 4.73 3.55 -7.66
N ALA A 280 4.72 3.78 -6.34
CA ALA A 280 5.48 4.84 -5.70
C ALA A 280 6.99 4.70 -5.92
N ARG A 281 7.53 3.47 -5.88
CA ARG A 281 8.95 3.19 -6.17
C ARG A 281 9.30 3.58 -7.61
N ALA A 282 8.49 3.17 -8.59
CA ALA A 282 8.72 3.50 -9.99
C ALA A 282 8.69 5.02 -10.25
N GLU A 283 7.72 5.71 -9.65
CA GLU A 283 7.62 7.18 -9.70
C GLU A 283 8.83 7.86 -9.04
N ASN A 284 9.24 7.39 -7.86
CA ASN A 284 10.41 7.93 -7.14
C ASN A 284 11.70 7.73 -7.93
N GLU A 285 11.87 6.59 -8.59
CA GLU A 285 13.04 6.31 -9.44
C GLU A 285 13.06 7.26 -10.65
N ALA A 286 11.92 7.43 -11.32
CA ALA A 286 11.79 8.34 -12.45
C ALA A 286 12.06 9.81 -12.03
N PHE A 287 11.46 10.25 -10.94
CA PHE A 287 11.69 11.58 -10.37
C PHE A 287 13.14 11.80 -9.97
N THR A 288 13.75 10.84 -9.26
CA THR A 288 15.15 10.92 -8.83
C THR A 288 16.08 11.07 -10.02
N LYS A 289 15.86 10.27 -11.08
CA LYS A 289 16.64 10.36 -12.31
C LYS A 289 16.53 11.74 -12.95
N GLU A 290 15.32 12.28 -13.09
CA GLU A 290 15.11 13.60 -13.67
C GLU A 290 15.74 14.71 -12.80
N PHE A 291 15.60 14.60 -11.48
CA PHE A 291 16.14 15.55 -10.52
C PHE A 291 17.66 15.60 -10.56
N LEU A 292 18.33 14.45 -10.53
CA LEU A 292 19.79 14.37 -10.57
C LEU A 292 20.36 14.85 -11.91
N ASN A 293 19.68 14.55 -13.03
CA ASN A 293 20.08 15.07 -14.34
C ASN A 293 20.01 16.61 -14.39
N LYS A 294 18.93 17.21 -13.86
CA LYS A 294 18.81 18.67 -13.76
C LYS A 294 19.86 19.27 -12.83
N ALA A 295 20.14 18.62 -11.70
CA ALA A 295 21.18 19.07 -10.77
C ALA A 295 22.58 19.11 -11.42
N ARG A 296 22.88 18.13 -12.28
CA ARG A 296 24.11 18.06 -13.08
C ARG A 296 24.18 19.16 -14.14
N GLU A 297 23.11 19.34 -14.91
CA GLU A 297 23.03 20.42 -15.91
C GLU A 297 23.26 21.80 -15.25
N VAL A 298 22.69 22.01 -14.05
CA VAL A 298 22.89 23.23 -13.28
C VAL A 298 24.33 23.40 -12.82
N PHE A 299 24.99 22.33 -12.36
CA PHE A 299 26.41 22.38 -11.99
C PHE A 299 27.29 22.79 -13.19
N GLU A 300 27.14 22.11 -14.32
CA GLU A 300 27.86 22.41 -15.57
C GLU A 300 27.57 23.82 -16.12
N LEU A 301 26.37 24.35 -15.88
CA LEU A 301 26.05 25.73 -16.26
C LEU A 301 26.77 26.76 -15.39
N ILE A 302 27.09 26.42 -14.15
CA ILE A 302 27.78 27.31 -13.20
C ILE A 302 29.30 27.20 -13.40
N ASP A 303 29.84 25.98 -13.49
CA ASP A 303 31.26 25.69 -13.72
C ASP A 303 31.69 26.12 -15.13
N LYS A 304 32.20 27.35 -15.29
CA LYS A 304 32.51 27.90 -16.62
C LYS A 304 33.90 27.52 -17.11
N ASP A 305 34.78 27.15 -16.20
CA ASP A 305 36.16 26.79 -16.50
C ASP A 305 36.41 25.27 -16.50
N ASP A 306 35.35 24.47 -16.30
CA ASP A 306 35.38 23.01 -16.21
C ASP A 306 36.40 22.53 -15.15
N SER A 307 36.59 23.33 -14.09
CA SER A 307 37.54 23.04 -13.01
C SER A 307 37.04 21.92 -12.11
N GLY A 308 35.72 21.70 -12.05
CA GLY A 308 35.08 20.75 -11.15
C GLY A 308 34.86 21.28 -9.74
N SER A 309 35.11 22.57 -9.50
CA SER A 309 34.70 23.32 -8.33
C SER A 309 33.93 24.56 -8.78
N LEU A 310 33.03 25.06 -7.94
CA LEU A 310 32.24 26.25 -8.23
C LEU A 310 32.82 27.42 -7.46
N ALA A 311 33.48 28.34 -8.16
CA ALA A 311 33.96 29.56 -7.53
C ALA A 311 32.78 30.43 -7.08
N ILE A 312 32.95 31.17 -5.98
CA ILE A 312 31.92 32.06 -5.43
C ILE A 312 31.38 33.06 -6.48
N ASP A 313 32.26 33.58 -7.34
CA ASP A 313 31.89 34.51 -8.40
C ASP A 313 31.06 33.85 -9.51
N GLU A 314 31.31 32.57 -9.82
CA GLU A 314 30.53 31.80 -10.78
C GLU A 314 29.12 31.54 -10.26
N ILE A 315 29.00 31.05 -9.03
CA ILE A 315 27.70 30.85 -8.36
C ILE A 315 26.93 32.17 -8.30
N THR A 316 27.59 33.24 -7.87
CA THR A 316 26.98 34.57 -7.73
C THR A 316 26.49 35.11 -9.08
N THR A 317 27.23 34.85 -10.16
CA THR A 317 26.87 35.29 -11.51
C THR A 317 25.70 34.47 -12.03
N ALA A 318 25.81 33.14 -11.98
CA ALA A 318 24.79 32.21 -12.48
C ALA A 318 23.44 32.40 -11.76
N VAL A 319 23.45 32.55 -10.44
CA VAL A 319 22.24 32.82 -9.65
C VAL A 319 21.58 34.17 -10.00
N LYS A 320 22.31 35.12 -10.60
CA LYS A 320 21.77 36.41 -11.04
C LYS A 320 21.32 36.42 -12.50
N SER A 321 21.98 35.67 -13.39
CA SER A 321 21.76 35.76 -14.84
C SER A 321 21.05 34.55 -15.43
N ASP A 322 21.28 33.35 -14.91
CA ASP A 322 20.81 32.10 -15.52
C ASP A 322 19.42 31.71 -15.01
N LYS A 323 18.50 31.46 -15.94
CA LYS A 323 17.12 31.08 -15.60
C LYS A 323 17.02 29.63 -15.12
N VAL A 324 17.77 28.72 -15.73
CA VAL A 324 17.73 27.28 -15.41
C VAL A 324 18.24 27.07 -13.99
N VAL A 325 19.36 27.72 -13.64
CA VAL A 325 19.94 27.71 -12.29
C VAL A 325 18.94 28.23 -11.27
N LYS A 326 18.27 29.36 -11.55
CA LYS A 326 17.26 29.92 -10.64
C LYS A 326 16.05 29.02 -10.44
N ASP A 327 15.51 28.46 -11.53
CA ASP A 327 14.30 27.63 -11.48
C ASP A 327 14.58 26.33 -10.70
N PHE A 328 15.76 25.73 -10.88
CA PHE A 328 16.20 24.57 -10.11
C PHE A 328 16.41 24.91 -8.63
N LEU A 329 17.22 25.92 -8.30
CA LEU A 329 17.51 26.30 -6.91
C LEU A 329 16.26 26.70 -6.13
N LYS A 330 15.24 27.24 -6.80
CA LYS A 330 13.97 27.58 -6.17
C LYS A 330 13.18 26.33 -5.72
N THR A 331 13.42 25.19 -6.37
CA THR A 331 12.61 23.98 -6.27
C THR A 331 13.41 22.73 -5.91
N CYS A 332 14.70 22.86 -5.58
CA CYS A 332 15.57 21.74 -5.26
C CYS A 332 15.29 21.11 -3.88
N GLY A 333 14.63 21.84 -2.99
CA GLY A 333 14.25 21.37 -1.65
C GLY A 333 15.30 21.60 -0.57
N ASP A 334 16.57 21.79 -0.92
CA ASP A 334 17.62 22.13 0.05
C ASP A 334 17.58 23.63 0.40
N GLU A 335 17.53 23.93 1.70
CA GLU A 335 17.37 25.32 2.17
C GLU A 335 18.60 26.18 1.87
N THR A 336 19.79 25.63 2.01
CA THR A 336 21.06 26.33 1.76
C THR A 336 21.17 26.72 0.29
N LEU A 337 20.88 25.79 -0.63
CA LEU A 337 20.81 26.05 -2.07
C LEU A 337 19.73 27.08 -2.42
N MET A 338 18.55 27.00 -1.80
CA MET A 338 17.49 28.01 -1.99
C MET A 338 17.90 29.41 -1.53
N PHE A 339 18.73 29.51 -0.49
CA PHE A 339 19.22 30.79 0.04
C PHE A 339 20.24 31.48 -0.86
N LEU A 340 20.87 30.77 -1.80
CA LEU A 340 21.69 31.40 -2.84
C LEU A 340 20.88 32.43 -3.64
N LEU A 341 19.58 32.19 -3.86
CA LEU A 341 18.68 33.13 -4.55
C LEU A 341 18.37 34.40 -3.73
N GLN A 342 18.76 34.46 -2.45
CA GLN A 342 18.48 35.56 -1.56
C GLN A 342 19.74 36.40 -1.31
N PRO A 343 19.84 37.63 -1.83
CA PRO A 343 21.06 38.44 -1.74
C PRO A 343 21.57 38.65 -0.30
N LYS A 344 20.68 38.71 0.69
CA LYS A 344 21.04 38.88 2.10
C LYS A 344 21.60 37.62 2.76
N ARG A 345 21.35 36.44 2.17
CA ARG A 345 21.74 35.13 2.70
C ARG A 345 22.80 34.44 1.85
N LEU A 346 23.07 34.95 0.64
CA LEU A 346 24.06 34.40 -0.30
C LEU A 346 25.41 34.10 0.37
N ASP A 347 26.04 35.10 1.00
CA ASP A 347 27.36 34.93 1.63
C ASP A 347 27.38 33.93 2.79
N HIS A 348 26.23 33.71 3.44
CA HIS A 348 26.09 32.72 4.51
C HIS A 348 25.91 31.32 3.91
N ALA A 349 25.02 31.21 2.92
CA ALA A 349 24.74 29.96 2.22
C ALA A 349 26.00 29.41 1.52
N LEU A 350 26.79 30.27 0.89
CA LEU A 350 28.07 29.87 0.28
C LEU A 350 29.04 29.30 1.32
N ARG A 351 29.14 29.92 2.50
CA ARG A 351 29.96 29.41 3.62
C ARG A 351 29.43 28.14 4.27
N GLU A 352 28.13 27.89 4.18
CA GLU A 352 27.53 26.63 4.65
C GLU A 352 27.70 25.50 3.65
N LEU A 353 27.84 25.82 2.35
CA LEU A 353 28.17 24.84 1.32
C LEU A 353 29.66 24.49 1.34
N ASP A 354 30.53 25.48 1.48
CA ASP A 354 31.99 25.33 1.64
C ASP A 354 32.32 24.81 3.05
N THR A 355 32.16 23.51 3.25
CA THR A 355 32.40 22.79 4.49
C THR A 355 33.87 22.65 4.83
N ASP A 356 34.75 22.57 3.83
CA ASP A 356 36.20 22.44 4.04
C ASP A 356 36.92 23.79 4.15
N GLY A 357 36.24 24.89 3.83
CA GLY A 357 36.73 26.26 3.94
C GLY A 357 37.74 26.62 2.86
N SER A 358 37.73 25.92 1.73
CA SER A 358 38.61 26.16 0.59
C SER A 358 38.32 27.50 -0.10
N GLY A 359 37.13 28.06 0.10
CA GLY A 359 36.64 29.27 -0.57
C GLY A 359 35.96 29.00 -1.91
N GLU A 360 35.81 27.73 -2.30
CA GLU A 360 35.08 27.24 -3.46
C GLU A 360 34.08 26.19 -3.00
N VAL A 361 32.98 26.00 -3.72
CA VAL A 361 32.06 24.89 -3.45
C VAL A 361 32.42 23.74 -4.36
N ASP A 362 33.00 22.69 -3.81
CA ASP A 362 33.37 21.54 -4.62
C ASP A 362 32.15 20.67 -4.99
N ILE A 363 32.36 19.67 -5.83
CA ILE A 363 31.29 18.76 -6.25
C ILE A 363 30.80 17.82 -5.13
N ASP A 364 31.53 17.63 -4.02
CA ASP A 364 31.13 16.79 -2.86
C ASP A 364 30.10 17.57 -2.07
N GLU A 365 30.44 18.83 -1.78
CA GLU A 365 29.61 19.80 -1.08
C GLU A 365 28.32 20.10 -1.83
N TRP A 366 28.43 20.30 -3.14
CA TRP A 366 27.26 20.47 -4.00
C TRP A 366 26.38 19.22 -3.98
N GLU A 367 26.92 18.03 -4.24
CA GLU A 367 26.13 16.80 -4.27
C GLU A 367 25.49 16.47 -2.93
N GLU A 368 26.16 16.75 -1.82
CA GLU A 368 25.58 16.54 -0.50
C GLU A 368 24.34 17.43 -0.32
N ALA A 369 24.41 18.69 -0.73
CA ALA A 369 23.26 19.60 -0.71
C ALA A 369 22.15 19.11 -1.66
N ILE A 370 22.49 18.58 -2.84
CA ILE A 370 21.52 17.98 -3.77
C ILE A 370 20.86 16.73 -3.16
N ARG A 371 21.61 15.85 -2.48
CA ARG A 371 21.08 14.66 -1.79
C ARG A 371 20.13 15.05 -0.66
N ARG A 372 20.47 16.08 0.14
CA ARG A 372 19.58 16.64 1.17
C ARG A 372 18.28 17.17 0.56
N GLY A 373 18.38 17.94 -0.53
CA GLY A 373 17.22 18.45 -1.26
C GLY A 373 16.33 17.36 -1.85
N LEU A 374 16.93 16.37 -2.52
CA LEU A 374 16.25 15.20 -3.06
C LEU A 374 15.49 14.43 -1.98
N SER A 375 16.14 14.16 -0.84
CA SER A 375 15.52 13.48 0.30
C SER A 375 14.26 14.21 0.78
N LYS A 376 14.35 15.54 0.97
CA LYS A 376 13.20 16.36 1.39
C LYS A 376 12.09 16.41 0.33
N ARG A 377 12.44 16.37 -0.96
CA ARG A 377 11.46 16.29 -2.05
C ARG A 377 10.75 14.95 -2.12
N LEU A 378 11.48 13.85 -1.94
CA LEU A 378 10.89 12.52 -1.88
C LEU A 378 9.95 12.36 -0.66
N GLU A 379 10.31 12.95 0.48
CA GLU A 379 9.46 13.02 1.67
C GLU A 379 8.18 13.81 1.39
N GLN A 380 8.27 15.02 0.80
CA GLN A 380 7.09 15.80 0.41
C GLN A 380 6.16 15.04 -0.54
N LEU A 381 6.72 14.37 -1.56
CA LEU A 381 5.95 13.56 -2.50
C LEU A 381 5.31 12.35 -1.81
N ALA A 382 5.96 11.73 -0.84
CA ALA A 382 5.37 10.67 -0.03
C ALA A 382 4.18 11.18 0.78
N ASP A 383 4.33 12.31 1.48
CA ASP A 383 3.27 12.90 2.31
C ASP A 383 2.06 13.36 1.49
N GLU A 384 2.28 13.93 0.31
CA GLU A 384 1.21 14.33 -0.61
C GLU A 384 0.47 13.11 -1.18
N ARG A 385 1.22 12.06 -1.56
CA ARG A 385 0.62 10.80 -2.04
C ARG A 385 -0.19 10.12 -0.95
N GLU A 386 0.37 9.95 0.25
CA GLU A 386 -0.31 9.30 1.37
C GLU A 386 -1.63 10.02 1.69
N ARG A 387 -1.62 11.35 1.73
CA ARG A 387 -2.84 12.14 1.96
C ARG A 387 -3.88 11.94 0.86
N ARG A 388 -3.45 11.98 -0.40
CA ARG A 388 -4.34 11.80 -1.56
C ARG A 388 -4.92 10.39 -1.60
N GLU A 389 -4.10 9.37 -1.39
CA GLU A 389 -4.49 7.97 -1.42
C GLU A 389 -5.40 7.61 -0.25
N ARG A 390 -5.10 8.09 0.96
CA ARG A 390 -5.98 7.92 2.12
C ARG A 390 -7.35 8.56 1.89
N ALA A 391 -7.39 9.77 1.34
CA ALA A 391 -8.65 10.45 1.02
C ALA A 391 -9.43 9.69 -0.05
N ALA A 392 -8.76 9.26 -1.14
CA ALA A 392 -9.38 8.50 -2.21
C ALA A 392 -9.93 7.15 -1.72
N ALA A 393 -9.16 6.42 -0.91
CA ALA A 393 -9.57 5.14 -0.35
C ALA A 393 -10.80 5.30 0.57
N ALA A 394 -10.81 6.31 1.45
CA ALA A 394 -11.95 6.57 2.32
C ALA A 394 -13.22 6.94 1.52
N GLU A 395 -13.08 7.76 0.47
CA GLU A 395 -14.18 8.10 -0.42
C GLU A 395 -14.70 6.89 -1.19
N ASP A 396 -13.82 6.01 -1.65
CA ASP A 396 -14.17 4.83 -2.44
C ASP A 396 -14.77 3.73 -1.58
N GLU A 397 -14.29 3.55 -0.34
CA GLU A 397 -14.90 2.67 0.66
C GLU A 397 -16.32 3.13 1.01
N ALA A 398 -16.49 4.42 1.32
CA ALA A 398 -17.81 4.99 1.60
C ALA A 398 -18.76 4.87 0.39
N PHE A 399 -18.26 5.15 -0.82
CA PHE A 399 -19.04 4.98 -2.04
C PHE A 399 -19.44 3.52 -2.27
N SER A 400 -18.52 2.58 -2.08
CA SER A 400 -18.76 1.15 -2.28
C SER A 400 -19.82 0.63 -1.30
N ALA A 401 -19.73 1.00 -0.02
CA ALA A 401 -20.73 0.62 0.98
C ALA A 401 -22.13 1.13 0.61
N GLU A 402 -22.27 2.41 0.23
CA GLU A 402 -23.56 2.97 -0.20
C GLU A 402 -24.07 2.36 -1.50
N PHE A 403 -23.18 2.07 -2.44
CA PHE A 403 -23.55 1.46 -3.72
C PHE A 403 -24.06 0.02 -3.55
N LEU A 404 -23.34 -0.80 -2.78
CA LEU A 404 -23.74 -2.18 -2.50
C LEU A 404 -25.02 -2.24 -1.67
N PHE A 405 -25.17 -1.34 -0.70
CA PHE A 405 -26.41 -1.18 0.06
C PHE A 405 -27.60 -0.87 -0.86
N ALA A 406 -27.47 0.11 -1.76
CA ALA A 406 -28.50 0.44 -2.72
C ALA A 406 -28.81 -0.73 -3.68
N ALA A 407 -27.78 -1.43 -4.16
CA ALA A 407 -27.92 -2.58 -5.05
C ALA A 407 -28.74 -3.71 -4.41
N ARG A 408 -28.48 -4.01 -3.13
CA ARG A 408 -29.22 -5.04 -2.40
C ARG A 408 -30.65 -4.63 -2.11
N LYS A 409 -30.87 -3.37 -1.73
CA LYS A 409 -32.21 -2.83 -1.53
C LYS A 409 -33.05 -2.93 -2.81
N VAL A 410 -32.43 -2.70 -3.97
CA VAL A 410 -33.08 -2.84 -5.27
C VAL A 410 -33.42 -4.31 -5.57
N PHE A 411 -32.54 -5.26 -5.27
CA PHE A 411 -32.85 -6.68 -5.40
C PHE A 411 -34.09 -7.06 -4.57
N MET A 412 -34.11 -6.71 -3.28
CA MET A 412 -35.24 -6.98 -2.39
C MET A 412 -36.55 -6.29 -2.81
N MET A 413 -36.46 -5.15 -3.50
CA MET A 413 -37.63 -4.48 -4.06
C MET A 413 -38.20 -5.15 -5.31
N ILE A 414 -37.38 -5.93 -6.02
CA ILE A 414 -37.81 -6.71 -7.19
C ILE A 414 -38.35 -8.06 -6.74
N ASP A 415 -37.69 -8.70 -5.76
CA ASP A 415 -38.07 -9.97 -5.13
C ASP A 415 -39.28 -9.79 -4.17
N GLU A 416 -40.45 -9.45 -4.70
CA GLU A 416 -41.65 -9.16 -3.89
C GLU A 416 -42.12 -10.37 -3.06
N ASP A 417 -41.77 -11.59 -3.45
CA ASP A 417 -42.17 -12.82 -2.78
C ASP A 417 -41.12 -13.40 -1.82
N ASP A 418 -40.00 -12.70 -1.62
CA ASP A 418 -38.85 -13.11 -0.80
C ASP A 418 -38.31 -14.52 -1.19
N SER A 419 -38.45 -14.93 -2.47
CA SER A 419 -37.99 -16.23 -2.95
C SER A 419 -36.46 -16.32 -3.01
N GLY A 420 -35.77 -15.19 -3.08
CA GLY A 420 -34.33 -15.09 -3.31
C GLY A 420 -33.92 -15.29 -4.76
N THR A 421 -34.88 -15.27 -5.69
CA THR A 421 -34.63 -15.38 -7.13
C THR A 421 -35.52 -14.39 -7.88
N LEU A 422 -34.99 -13.68 -8.86
CA LEU A 422 -35.77 -12.73 -9.65
C LEU A 422 -36.30 -13.40 -10.92
N THR A 423 -37.63 -13.50 -11.00
CA THR A 423 -38.30 -13.91 -12.23
C THR A 423 -38.38 -12.77 -13.24
N LYS A 424 -38.56 -13.13 -14.51
CA LYS A 424 -38.79 -12.15 -15.58
C LYS A 424 -40.00 -11.24 -15.30
N ASP A 425 -41.06 -11.76 -14.69
CA ASP A 425 -42.28 -11.00 -14.42
C ASP A 425 -42.07 -9.98 -13.30
N GLU A 426 -41.34 -10.35 -12.25
CA GLU A 426 -40.93 -9.44 -11.16
C GLU A 426 -40.06 -8.31 -11.70
N ILE A 427 -39.00 -8.65 -12.44
CA ILE A 427 -38.11 -7.65 -13.06
C ILE A 427 -38.93 -6.73 -13.97
N THR A 428 -39.79 -7.28 -14.83
CA THR A 428 -40.61 -6.49 -15.76
C THR A 428 -41.58 -5.55 -15.04
N THR A 429 -42.11 -5.96 -13.89
CA THR A 429 -43.02 -5.16 -13.08
C THR A 429 -42.26 -4.05 -12.36
N ALA A 430 -41.16 -4.38 -11.72
CA ALA A 430 -40.32 -3.43 -10.99
C ALA A 430 -39.73 -2.35 -11.90
N VAL A 431 -39.19 -2.69 -13.07
CA VAL A 431 -38.62 -1.71 -14.02
C VAL A 431 -39.66 -0.78 -14.66
N LYS A 432 -40.96 -1.07 -14.51
CA LYS A 432 -42.05 -0.21 -15.01
C LYS A 432 -42.65 0.67 -13.92
N ALA A 433 -42.66 0.20 -12.67
CA ALA A 433 -43.44 0.80 -11.59
C ALA A 433 -42.59 1.36 -10.45
N ASN A 434 -41.42 0.79 -10.16
CA ASN A 434 -40.61 1.17 -9.02
C ASN A 434 -39.54 2.20 -9.42
N LYS A 435 -39.72 3.44 -8.95
CA LYS A 435 -38.80 4.55 -9.26
C LYS A 435 -37.40 4.32 -8.69
N GLU A 436 -37.26 3.75 -7.50
CA GLU A 436 -35.95 3.50 -6.88
C GLU A 436 -35.17 2.46 -7.70
N VAL A 437 -35.84 1.39 -8.14
CA VAL A 437 -35.25 0.37 -9.03
C VAL A 437 -34.80 1.00 -10.35
N ILE A 438 -35.65 1.82 -10.97
CA ILE A 438 -35.31 2.49 -12.23
C ILE A 438 -34.12 3.43 -12.06
N ASP A 439 -34.13 4.29 -11.03
CA ASP A 439 -33.08 5.28 -10.79
C ASP A 439 -31.73 4.61 -10.53
N PHE A 440 -31.71 3.48 -9.81
CA PHE A 440 -30.50 2.68 -9.62
C PHE A 440 -30.01 2.05 -10.93
N LEU A 441 -30.87 1.33 -11.65
CA LEU A 441 -30.50 0.62 -12.89
C LEU A 441 -29.98 1.58 -13.96
N VAL A 442 -30.54 2.79 -14.08
CA VAL A 442 -30.03 3.82 -15.00
C VAL A 442 -28.59 4.20 -14.66
N ASN A 443 -28.28 4.34 -13.37
CA ASN A 443 -27.02 4.90 -12.91
C ASN A 443 -25.98 3.87 -12.46
N CYS A 444 -26.29 2.57 -12.44
CA CYS A 444 -25.42 1.53 -11.88
C CYS A 444 -24.08 1.38 -12.62
N GLY A 445 -24.03 1.66 -13.93
CA GLY A 445 -22.80 1.56 -14.73
C GLY A 445 -22.50 0.16 -15.28
N ASN A 446 -23.44 -0.79 -15.16
CA ASN A 446 -23.39 -2.08 -15.84
C ASN A 446 -24.38 -2.10 -17.02
N PRO A 447 -23.93 -2.39 -18.26
CA PRO A 447 -24.79 -2.40 -19.43
C PRO A 447 -25.94 -3.42 -19.36
N ASN A 448 -25.73 -4.60 -18.77
CA ASN A 448 -26.75 -5.65 -18.69
C ASN A 448 -27.86 -5.26 -17.72
N LEU A 449 -27.51 -4.72 -16.54
CA LEU A 449 -28.47 -4.14 -15.61
C LEU A 449 -29.25 -2.97 -16.24
N GLN A 450 -28.57 -2.09 -16.99
CA GLN A 450 -29.23 -1.00 -17.73
C GLN A 450 -30.17 -1.52 -18.82
N TYR A 451 -29.86 -2.65 -19.46
CA TYR A 451 -30.69 -3.24 -20.51
C TYR A 451 -31.98 -3.88 -20.01
N LEU A 452 -32.10 -4.15 -18.69
CA LEU A 452 -33.38 -4.53 -18.08
C LEU A 452 -34.46 -3.45 -18.27
N LEU A 453 -34.06 -2.18 -18.37
CA LEU A 453 -34.97 -1.05 -18.64
C LEU A 453 -35.41 -0.96 -20.11
N VAL A 454 -34.78 -1.71 -21.02
CA VAL A 454 -35.01 -1.62 -22.47
C VAL A 454 -35.76 -2.87 -22.95
N PRO A 455 -37.06 -2.79 -23.27
CA PRO A 455 -37.87 -3.97 -23.60
C PRO A 455 -37.30 -4.85 -24.74
N ALA A 456 -36.63 -4.23 -25.72
CA ALA A 456 -36.02 -4.94 -26.84
C ALA A 456 -34.72 -5.68 -26.47
N ARG A 457 -34.11 -5.37 -25.32
CA ARG A 457 -32.85 -5.96 -24.83
C ARG A 457 -33.03 -6.78 -23.55
N LEU A 458 -34.17 -6.67 -22.88
CA LEU A 458 -34.50 -7.38 -21.64
C LEU A 458 -34.17 -8.88 -21.72
N GLU A 459 -34.67 -9.58 -22.75
CA GLU A 459 -34.42 -11.02 -22.89
C GLU A 459 -32.93 -11.36 -22.98
N SER A 460 -32.17 -10.57 -23.75
CA SER A 460 -30.74 -10.78 -23.90
C SER A 460 -29.97 -10.43 -22.64
N ALA A 461 -30.47 -9.49 -21.83
CA ALA A 461 -29.85 -9.10 -20.57
C ALA A 461 -30.08 -10.19 -19.51
N LEU A 462 -31.30 -10.71 -19.41
CA LEU A 462 -31.63 -11.84 -18.53
C LEU A 462 -30.75 -13.05 -18.85
N VAL A 463 -30.65 -13.46 -20.12
CA VAL A 463 -29.79 -14.59 -20.54
C VAL A 463 -28.30 -14.36 -20.26
N GLN A 464 -27.85 -13.10 -20.18
CA GLN A 464 -26.45 -12.81 -19.85
C GLN A 464 -26.18 -12.77 -18.34
N MET A 465 -27.21 -12.49 -17.55
CA MET A 465 -27.12 -12.49 -16.08
C MET A 465 -27.35 -13.89 -15.52
N ASP A 466 -28.23 -14.69 -16.15
CA ASP A 466 -28.50 -16.10 -15.86
C ASP A 466 -27.33 -16.97 -16.35
N THR A 467 -26.30 -17.08 -15.52
CA THR A 467 -25.04 -17.78 -15.78
C THR A 467 -25.22 -19.30 -15.77
N ASP A 468 -26.06 -19.81 -14.88
CA ASP A 468 -26.27 -21.25 -14.71
C ASP A 468 -27.41 -21.81 -15.59
N ARG A 469 -28.21 -20.92 -16.18
CA ARG A 469 -29.31 -21.17 -17.12
C ARG A 469 -30.49 -21.87 -16.50
N ASP A 470 -30.77 -21.63 -15.23
CA ASP A 470 -31.94 -22.16 -14.54
C ASP A 470 -33.24 -21.39 -14.89
N GLY A 471 -33.12 -20.23 -15.56
CA GLY A 471 -34.22 -19.39 -16.01
C GLY A 471 -34.68 -18.34 -15.00
N HIS A 472 -33.97 -18.21 -13.89
CA HIS A 472 -34.14 -17.19 -12.87
C HIS A 472 -32.84 -16.39 -12.73
N ILE A 473 -32.89 -15.21 -12.09
CA ILE A 473 -31.66 -14.51 -11.69
C ILE A 473 -31.53 -14.65 -10.18
N ASP A 474 -30.57 -15.45 -9.75
CA ASP A 474 -30.31 -15.56 -8.33
C ASP A 474 -29.50 -14.36 -7.80
N GLU A 475 -29.30 -14.32 -6.50
CA GLU A 475 -28.54 -13.28 -5.85
C GLU A 475 -27.05 -13.29 -6.22
N GLY A 476 -26.44 -14.46 -6.40
CA GLY A 476 -25.03 -14.56 -6.77
C GLY A 476 -24.79 -13.96 -8.16
N GLU A 477 -25.68 -14.25 -9.09
CA GLU A 477 -25.68 -13.68 -10.44
C GLU A 477 -25.93 -12.17 -10.45
N TRP A 478 -26.83 -11.71 -9.59
CA TRP A 478 -27.03 -10.28 -9.36
C TRP A 478 -25.77 -9.62 -8.78
N GLU A 479 -25.18 -10.21 -7.74
CA GLU A 479 -23.97 -9.73 -7.08
C GLU A 479 -22.79 -9.66 -8.06
N GLU A 480 -22.58 -10.65 -8.91
CA GLU A 480 -21.56 -10.62 -9.97
C GLU A 480 -21.78 -9.43 -10.91
N ALA A 481 -23.02 -9.16 -11.33
CA ALA A 481 -23.33 -8.01 -12.17
C ALA A 481 -23.08 -6.67 -11.44
N ILE A 482 -23.35 -6.62 -10.13
CA ILE A 482 -23.10 -5.46 -9.26
C ILE A 482 -21.61 -5.25 -9.00
N GLU A 483 -20.82 -6.31 -8.81
CA GLU A 483 -19.37 -6.22 -8.67
C GLU A 483 -18.73 -5.63 -9.93
N VAL A 484 -19.17 -6.07 -11.12
CA VAL A 484 -18.76 -5.47 -12.40
C VAL A 484 -19.17 -4.00 -12.47
N ALA A 485 -20.39 -3.66 -12.00
CA ALA A 485 -20.87 -2.28 -11.97
C ALA A 485 -20.02 -1.40 -11.05
N LEU A 486 -19.73 -1.87 -9.84
CA LEU A 486 -18.92 -1.19 -8.83
C LEU A 486 -17.48 -1.00 -9.34
N SER A 487 -16.88 -2.04 -9.91
CA SER A 487 -15.55 -1.99 -10.51
C SER A 487 -15.46 -0.90 -11.61
N ASN A 488 -16.44 -0.85 -12.53
CA ASN A 488 -16.50 0.20 -13.54
C ASN A 488 -16.62 1.60 -12.93
N LYS A 489 -17.43 1.77 -11.87
CA LYS A 489 -17.58 3.04 -11.17
C LYS A 489 -16.31 3.49 -10.47
N LEU A 490 -15.61 2.57 -9.79
CA LEU A 490 -14.34 2.85 -9.13
C LEU A 490 -13.26 3.19 -10.16
N ALA A 491 -13.20 2.48 -11.29
CA ALA A 491 -12.30 2.80 -12.39
C ALA A 491 -12.57 4.20 -12.99
N ASP A 492 -13.83 4.55 -13.24
CA ASP A 492 -14.22 5.89 -13.70
C ASP A 492 -13.85 7.00 -12.69
N ARG A 493 -13.96 6.71 -11.39
CA ARG A 493 -13.58 7.63 -10.31
C ARG A 493 -12.06 7.81 -10.26
N ALA A 494 -11.31 6.72 -10.37
CA ALA A 494 -9.86 6.75 -10.46
C ALA A 494 -9.38 7.56 -11.68
N ALA A 495 -9.95 7.30 -12.85
CA ALA A 495 -9.61 8.01 -14.09
C ALA A 495 -9.94 9.52 -14.07
N LYS A 496 -10.90 9.96 -13.25
CA LYS A 496 -11.21 11.40 -13.07
C LYS A 496 -10.25 12.10 -12.12
N ARG A 497 -9.47 11.35 -11.32
CA ARG A 497 -8.51 11.88 -10.35
C ARG A 497 -7.09 11.99 -10.92
N GLU A 498 -6.78 11.20 -11.95
CA GLU A 498 -5.57 11.34 -12.79
C GLU A 498 -5.73 12.50 -13.79
#